data_AF-A0A3D0ENS7-F1
#
_entry.id   AF-A0A3D0ENS7-F1
#
_cell.length_a   1.000
_cell.length_b   1.000
_cell.length_c   1.000
_cell.angle_alpha   90.00
_cell.angle_beta   90.00
_cell.angle_gamma   90.00
#
_symmetry.space_group_name_H-M   'P 1'
#
loop_
_entity.id
_entity.type
_entity.pdbx_description
1 polymer ?
#
loop_
_entity_poly.entity_id
_entity_poly.type
_entity_poly.pdbx_seq_one_letter_code
_entity_poly.pdbx_strand_id
1 'polypeptide(L)'
;MKKFLIISLICAALTGCGQESATDKVIDFIKTKDINLLSKSKIAECKKENLKDIGLVDGNYLPTTNAYYKLSDYLYSKVKYEPISEKKDGDITVVEIKESLPKPIEDAKSFIFAETPSAKDKSELDNLNGLYQSGELNNFEYTENVRTWRVLPDGIDPQLTSRQLQLCAE
;
A
#
# COMPACT_ATOMS: atom_id res chain seq x y z
N MET A 1 -49.20 34.28 -29.36
CA MET A 1 -48.22 34.42 -28.25
C MET A 1 -48.00 33.06 -27.63
N LYS A 2 -46.73 32.66 -27.56
CA LYS A 2 -46.22 31.40 -27.00
C LYS A 2 -46.65 31.23 -25.54
N LYS A 3 -46.95 30.00 -25.12
CA LYS A 3 -46.59 29.43 -23.81
C LYS A 3 -46.79 27.91 -23.85
N PHE A 4 -45.70 27.24 -24.20
CA PHE A 4 -45.51 25.82 -23.94
C PHE A 4 -45.35 25.65 -22.42
N LEU A 5 -46.13 24.77 -21.81
CA LEU A 5 -45.82 24.20 -20.50
C LEU A 5 -45.47 22.74 -20.73
N ILE A 6 -44.18 22.52 -21.01
CA ILE A 6 -43.54 21.22 -20.99
C ILE A 6 -43.43 20.84 -19.51
N ILE A 7 -44.23 19.88 -19.08
CA ILE A 7 -44.00 19.18 -17.82
C ILE A 7 -42.79 18.28 -18.09
N SER A 8 -41.60 18.74 -17.74
CA SER A 8 -40.41 17.88 -17.75
C SER A 8 -40.58 16.87 -16.62
N LEU A 9 -40.94 15.64 -16.96
CA LEU A 9 -40.53 14.47 -16.18
C LEU A 9 -39.01 14.53 -16.07
N ILE A 10 -38.50 14.98 -14.93
CA ILE A 10 -37.14 14.61 -14.54
C ILE A 10 -37.25 13.17 -14.05
N CYS A 11 -37.23 12.25 -15.00
CA CYS A 11 -36.68 10.92 -14.77
C CYS A 11 -35.23 11.14 -14.32
N ALA A 12 -34.98 11.14 -13.01
CA ALA A 12 -33.66 10.84 -12.50
C ALA A 12 -33.45 9.33 -12.74
N ALA A 13 -33.19 8.99 -14.00
CA ALA A 13 -32.65 7.71 -14.38
C ALA A 13 -31.26 7.60 -13.76
N LEU A 14 -31.08 6.54 -12.97
CA LEU A 14 -29.81 6.01 -12.53
C LEU A 14 -28.80 5.98 -13.69
N THR A 15 -27.70 6.71 -13.55
CA THR A 15 -26.45 6.42 -14.25
C THR A 15 -25.39 6.18 -13.19
N GLY A 16 -25.14 4.91 -12.89
CA GLY A 16 -23.92 4.52 -12.20
C GLY A 16 -22.72 4.85 -13.08
N CYS A 17 -21.93 5.83 -12.66
CA CYS A 17 -20.49 5.76 -12.81
C CYS A 17 -20.00 5.23 -11.47
N GLY A 18 -19.39 4.04 -11.45
CA GLY A 18 -18.78 3.48 -10.24
C GLY A 18 -17.71 4.45 -9.75
N GLN A 19 -18.08 5.38 -8.88
CA GLN A 19 -17.14 6.27 -8.26
C GLN A 19 -16.30 5.40 -7.34
N GLU A 20 -15.03 5.25 -7.68
CA GLU A 20 -14.04 4.52 -6.90
C GLU A 20 -14.13 5.00 -5.44
N SER A 21 -14.34 4.08 -4.51
CA SER A 21 -14.41 4.41 -3.09
C SER A 21 -13.05 4.88 -2.58
N ALA A 22 -13.02 5.52 -1.41
CA ALA A 22 -11.74 5.86 -0.78
C ALA A 22 -10.93 4.59 -0.49
N THR A 23 -11.61 3.51 -0.12
CA THR A 23 -11.04 2.18 0.09
C THR A 23 -10.40 1.62 -1.18
N ASP A 24 -11.11 1.65 -2.32
CA ASP A 24 -10.58 1.14 -3.60
C ASP A 24 -9.30 1.86 -3.99
N LYS A 25 -9.28 3.19 -3.86
CA LYS A 25 -8.10 4.02 -4.14
C LYS A 25 -6.91 3.67 -3.25
N VAL A 26 -7.14 3.45 -1.96
CA VAL A 26 -6.09 3.05 -1.01
C VAL A 26 -5.54 1.66 -1.36
N ILE A 27 -6.43 0.70 -1.67
CA ILE A 27 -6.01 -0.65 -2.07
C ILE A 27 -5.25 -0.64 -3.39
N ASP A 28 -5.68 0.17 -4.37
CA ASP A 28 -4.98 0.33 -5.63
C ASP A 28 -3.58 0.93 -5.41
N PHE A 29 -3.47 1.97 -4.58
CA PHE A 29 -2.19 2.54 -4.19
C PHE A 29 -1.26 1.52 -3.52
N ILE A 30 -1.76 0.72 -2.57
CA ILE A 30 -0.96 -0.31 -1.89
C ILE A 30 -0.38 -1.32 -2.89
N LYS A 31 -1.19 -1.76 -3.86
CA LYS A 31 -0.82 -2.79 -4.85
C LYS A 31 0.08 -2.27 -5.96
N THR A 32 -0.21 -1.09 -6.49
CA THR A 32 0.47 -0.52 -7.66
C THR A 32 1.63 0.39 -7.28
N LYS A 33 1.60 0.94 -6.05
CA LYS A 33 2.47 2.03 -5.61
C LYS A 33 2.39 3.24 -6.54
N ASP A 34 1.25 3.47 -7.21
CA ASP A 34 1.07 4.60 -8.11
C ASP A 34 0.98 5.92 -7.34
N ILE A 35 2.10 6.65 -7.31
CA ILE A 35 2.21 7.96 -6.67
C ILE A 35 1.27 9.02 -7.25
N ASN A 36 0.65 8.80 -8.41
CA ASN A 36 -0.38 9.71 -8.94
C ASN A 36 -1.68 9.67 -8.12
N LEU A 37 -1.87 8.65 -7.28
CA LEU A 37 -3.02 8.54 -6.36
C LEU A 37 -2.84 9.36 -5.07
N LEU A 38 -1.64 9.89 -4.83
CA LEU A 38 -1.33 10.73 -3.67
C LEU A 38 -1.92 12.14 -3.81
N SER A 39 -2.23 12.75 -2.66
CA SER A 39 -2.75 14.10 -2.56
C SER A 39 -1.72 15.12 -3.06
N LYS A 40 -2.05 15.77 -4.17
CA LYS A 40 -1.17 16.76 -4.82
C LYS A 40 -0.81 17.91 -3.88
N SER A 41 -1.74 18.35 -3.02
CA SER A 41 -1.48 19.39 -2.04
C SER A 41 -0.50 18.96 -0.94
N LYS A 42 -0.46 17.67 -0.59
CA LYS A 42 0.47 17.12 0.41
C LYS A 42 1.86 16.83 -0.11
N ILE A 43 1.99 16.55 -1.41
CA ILE A 43 3.27 16.26 -2.06
C ILE A 43 3.74 17.38 -3.01
N ALA A 44 3.18 18.60 -2.88
CA ALA A 44 3.40 19.69 -3.84
C ALA A 44 4.88 20.07 -4.01
N GLU A 45 5.66 19.97 -2.93
CA GLU A 45 7.09 20.27 -2.92
C GLU A 45 7.97 19.07 -3.26
N CYS A 46 7.39 17.87 -3.33
CA CYS A 46 8.14 16.65 -3.61
C CYS A 46 8.47 16.52 -5.09
N LYS A 47 9.70 16.10 -5.39
CA LYS A 47 10.07 15.61 -6.72
C LYS A 47 9.57 14.19 -6.90
N LYS A 48 9.05 13.90 -8.10
CA LYS A 48 8.39 12.62 -8.40
C LYS A 48 9.35 11.44 -8.25
N GLU A 49 10.61 11.63 -8.61
CA GLU A 49 11.69 10.67 -8.50
C GLU A 49 11.99 10.27 -7.05
N ASN A 50 11.94 11.22 -6.12
CA ASN A 50 12.30 11.00 -4.71
C ASN A 50 11.17 10.32 -3.91
N LEU A 51 9.91 10.41 -4.36
CA LEU A 51 8.78 9.79 -3.66
C LEU A 51 8.88 8.26 -3.59
N LYS A 52 9.61 7.64 -4.52
CA LYS A 52 9.83 6.18 -4.53
C LYS A 52 10.75 5.73 -3.41
N ASP A 53 11.62 6.61 -2.92
CA ASP A 53 12.63 6.31 -1.90
C ASP A 53 12.10 6.45 -0.47
N ILE A 54 10.86 6.96 -0.30
CA ILE A 54 10.30 7.34 1.01
C ILE A 54 9.54 6.20 1.70
N GLY A 55 9.41 5.03 1.05
CA GLY A 55 8.81 3.85 1.68
C GLY A 55 7.38 4.09 2.15
N LEU A 56 6.46 4.34 1.22
CA LEU A 56 5.06 4.69 1.53
C LEU A 56 4.20 3.48 1.97
N VAL A 57 4.61 2.29 1.56
CA VAL A 57 4.02 1.00 1.92
C VAL A 57 5.16 0.13 2.39
N ASP A 58 4.95 -0.60 3.49
CA ASP A 58 5.97 -1.45 4.10
C ASP A 58 6.21 -2.66 3.20
N GLY A 59 7.19 -2.56 2.29
CA GLY A 59 7.62 -3.64 1.43
C GLY A 59 9.13 -3.63 1.30
N ASN A 60 9.80 -4.43 2.12
CA ASN A 60 11.26 -4.53 2.11
C ASN A 60 11.71 -5.64 1.14
N TYR A 61 11.37 -5.46 -0.14
CA TYR A 61 11.84 -6.35 -1.19
C TYR A 61 13.35 -6.20 -1.30
N LEU A 62 14.06 -7.32 -1.22
CA LEU A 62 15.49 -7.32 -1.46
C LEU A 62 15.80 -6.90 -2.91
N PRO A 63 17.02 -6.38 -3.20
CA PRO A 63 17.47 -6.20 -4.57
C PRO A 63 17.43 -7.52 -5.35
N THR A 64 17.13 -7.48 -6.65
CA THR A 64 17.07 -8.67 -7.53
C THR A 64 18.39 -9.43 -7.61
N THR A 65 19.50 -8.79 -7.24
CA THR A 65 20.84 -9.38 -7.14
C THR A 65 21.06 -10.18 -5.85
N ASN A 66 20.18 -10.06 -4.84
CA ASN A 66 20.31 -10.78 -3.57
C ASN A 66 19.85 -12.24 -3.73
N ALA A 67 20.59 -13.17 -3.11
CA ALA A 67 20.31 -14.61 -3.17
C ALA A 67 18.90 -14.98 -2.64
N TYR A 68 18.36 -14.20 -1.71
CA TYR A 68 17.04 -14.43 -1.12
C TYR A 68 15.92 -13.59 -1.76
N TYR A 69 16.20 -12.89 -2.88
CA TYR A 69 15.21 -12.04 -3.55
C TYR A 69 13.91 -12.78 -3.86
N LYS A 70 13.99 -13.96 -4.48
CA LYS A 70 12.80 -14.74 -4.85
C LYS A 70 11.97 -15.16 -3.63
N LEU A 71 12.64 -15.47 -2.51
CA LEU A 71 11.97 -15.78 -1.25
C LEU A 71 11.26 -14.53 -0.70
N SER A 72 11.95 -13.39 -0.66
CA SER A 72 11.40 -12.11 -0.22
C SER A 72 10.19 -11.71 -1.07
N ASP A 73 10.31 -11.74 -2.40
CA ASP A 73 9.23 -11.46 -3.35
C ASP A 73 8.04 -12.41 -3.15
N TYR A 74 8.30 -13.71 -2.99
CA TYR A 74 7.27 -14.68 -2.68
C TYR A 74 6.55 -14.35 -1.38
N LEU A 75 7.26 -14.10 -0.28
CA LEU A 75 6.66 -13.79 1.01
C LEU A 75 5.83 -12.51 0.96
N TYR A 76 6.35 -11.43 0.36
CA TYR A 76 5.61 -10.18 0.22
C TYR A 76 4.39 -10.33 -0.71
N SER A 77 4.40 -11.25 -1.68
CA SER A 77 3.22 -11.59 -2.47
C SER A 77 2.09 -12.25 -1.67
N LYS A 78 2.37 -12.73 -0.45
CA LYS A 78 1.39 -13.36 0.45
C LYS A 78 0.80 -12.41 1.47
N VAL A 79 1.24 -11.15 1.50
CA VAL A 79 0.63 -10.11 2.33
C VAL A 79 -0.81 -9.92 1.90
N LYS A 80 -1.71 -9.84 2.89
CA LYS A 80 -3.14 -9.65 2.66
C LYS A 80 -3.55 -8.28 3.15
N TYR A 81 -4.43 -7.65 2.39
CA TYR A 81 -5.03 -6.36 2.71
C TYR A 81 -6.54 -6.53 2.77
N GLU A 82 -7.11 -6.29 3.94
CA GLU A 82 -8.55 -6.39 4.20
C GLU A 82 -9.07 -5.04 4.68
N PRO A 83 -9.95 -4.37 3.93
CA PRO A 83 -10.62 -3.17 4.42
C PRO A 83 -11.47 -3.46 5.66
N ILE A 84 -11.24 -2.71 6.74
CA ILE A 84 -12.01 -2.82 7.99
C ILE A 84 -13.09 -1.75 8.05
N SER A 85 -12.75 -0.50 7.68
CA SER A 85 -13.70 0.61 7.76
C SER A 85 -13.41 1.72 6.75
N GLU A 86 -14.48 2.41 6.35
CA GLU A 86 -14.44 3.66 5.60
C GLU A 86 -15.41 4.65 6.27
N LYS A 87 -14.89 5.80 6.72
CA LYS A 87 -15.67 6.81 7.44
C LYS A 87 -15.35 8.20 6.91
N LYS A 88 -16.39 8.96 6.58
CA LYS A 88 -16.24 10.36 6.19
C LYS A 88 -16.23 11.27 7.42
N ASP A 89 -15.23 12.14 7.50
CA ASP A 89 -15.06 13.18 8.50
C ASP A 89 -14.76 14.53 7.80
N GLY A 90 -15.81 15.34 7.63
CA GLY A 90 -15.75 16.54 6.80
C GLY A 90 -15.40 16.21 5.34
N ASP A 91 -14.32 16.83 4.85
CA ASP A 91 -13.79 16.61 3.50
C ASP A 91 -12.81 15.43 3.41
N ILE A 92 -12.51 14.79 4.54
CA ILE A 92 -11.57 13.67 4.63
C ILE A 92 -12.36 12.38 4.72
N THR A 93 -11.91 11.34 4.01
CA THR A 93 -12.38 9.97 4.26
C THR A 93 -11.24 9.19 4.91
N VAL A 94 -11.51 8.65 6.10
CA VAL A 94 -10.59 7.80 6.85
C VAL A 94 -10.88 6.34 6.49
N VAL A 95 -9.84 5.63 6.06
CA VAL A 95 -9.91 4.22 5.66
C VAL A 95 -8.99 3.43 6.57
N GLU A 96 -9.49 2.35 7.16
CA GLU A 96 -8.69 1.41 7.93
C GLU A 96 -8.52 0.12 7.13
N ILE A 97 -7.27 -0.26 6.88
CA ILE A 97 -6.92 -1.51 6.22
C ILE A 97 -6.18 -2.39 7.22
N LYS A 98 -6.65 -3.62 7.40
CA LYS A 98 -5.89 -4.67 8.08
C LYS A 98 -4.86 -5.22 7.11
N GLU A 99 -3.62 -5.18 7.51
CA GLU A 99 -2.50 -5.81 6.83
C GLU A 99 -2.13 -7.09 7.59
N SER A 100 -2.19 -8.23 6.91
CA SER A 100 -1.71 -9.51 7.44
C SER A 100 -0.41 -9.87 6.75
N LEU A 101 0.70 -9.80 7.49
CA LEU A 101 2.04 -10.14 7.03
C LEU A 101 2.34 -11.59 7.40
N PRO A 102 2.84 -12.43 6.47
CA PRO A 102 3.39 -13.73 6.86
C PRO A 102 4.45 -13.55 7.94
N LYS A 103 4.31 -14.28 9.04
CA LYS A 103 5.24 -14.23 10.17
C LYS A 103 6.71 -14.38 9.79
N PRO A 104 7.09 -15.20 8.77
CA PRO A 104 8.47 -15.23 8.31
C PRO A 104 9.04 -13.88 7.83
N ILE A 105 8.22 -12.90 7.43
CA ILE A 105 8.68 -11.54 7.11
C ILE A 105 9.10 -10.79 8.39
N GLU A 106 8.32 -10.93 9.46
CA GLU A 106 8.59 -10.29 10.76
C GLU A 106 9.77 -10.97 11.48
N ASP A 107 9.78 -12.30 11.49
CA ASP A 107 10.84 -13.11 12.10
C ASP A 107 12.16 -12.90 11.35
N ALA A 108 12.12 -12.76 10.03
CA ALA A 108 13.28 -12.39 9.23
C ALA A 108 13.59 -10.89 9.31
N LYS A 109 13.81 -10.36 10.52
CA LYS A 109 14.64 -9.16 10.73
C LYS A 109 15.95 -9.23 9.92
N SER A 110 16.40 -10.45 9.64
CA SER A 110 17.47 -10.82 8.73
C SER A 110 17.32 -10.28 7.30
N PHE A 111 16.13 -10.01 6.75
CA PHE A 111 15.99 -9.37 5.44
C PHE A 111 16.53 -7.94 5.44
N ILE A 112 16.36 -7.18 6.53
CA ILE A 112 16.95 -5.84 6.69
C ILE A 112 18.49 -5.92 6.65
N PHE A 113 19.06 -7.06 7.07
CA PHE A 113 20.51 -7.31 7.09
C PHE A 113 20.97 -8.30 6.03
N ALA A 114 20.13 -8.68 5.05
CA ALA A 114 20.43 -9.79 4.15
C ALA A 114 21.52 -9.47 3.12
N GLU A 115 21.96 -8.21 3.04
CA GLU A 115 23.16 -7.84 2.29
C GLU A 115 24.45 -8.27 3.03
N THR A 116 24.44 -8.25 4.36
CA THR A 116 25.54 -8.69 5.22
C THR A 116 25.01 -9.36 6.49
N PRO A 117 24.37 -10.54 6.36
CA PRO A 117 23.73 -11.20 7.49
C PRO A 117 24.78 -11.73 8.47
N SER A 118 24.48 -11.72 9.77
CA SER A 118 25.28 -12.49 10.73
C SER A 118 25.23 -13.99 10.37
N ALA A 119 26.15 -14.80 10.88
CA ALA A 119 26.13 -16.24 10.64
C ALA A 119 24.80 -16.89 11.06
N LYS A 120 24.19 -16.39 12.15
CA LYS A 120 22.88 -16.83 12.63
C LYS A 120 21.77 -16.45 11.64
N ASP A 121 21.71 -15.18 11.26
CA ASP A 121 20.71 -14.67 10.30
C ASP A 121 20.81 -15.40 8.96
N LYS A 122 22.03 -15.68 8.49
CA LYS A 122 22.25 -16.41 7.25
C LYS A 122 21.67 -17.83 7.34
N SER A 123 21.92 -18.55 8.43
CA SER A 123 21.39 -19.91 8.59
C SER A 123 19.86 -19.93 8.61
N GLU A 124 19.23 -18.92 9.23
CA GLU A 124 17.76 -18.79 9.27
C GLU A 124 17.20 -18.51 7.86
N LEU A 125 17.83 -17.60 7.11
CA LEU A 125 17.48 -17.31 5.73
C LEU A 125 17.69 -18.51 4.79
N ASP A 126 18.80 -19.25 4.93
CA ASP A 126 19.09 -20.45 4.15
C ASP A 126 18.01 -21.52 4.37
N ASN A 127 17.63 -21.76 5.64
CA ASN A 127 16.57 -22.73 5.97
C ASN A 127 15.23 -22.33 5.37
N LEU A 128 14.85 -21.06 5.51
CA LEU A 128 13.59 -20.54 4.96
C LEU A 128 13.58 -20.60 3.42
N ASN A 129 14.72 -20.32 2.79
CA ASN A 129 14.88 -20.46 1.34
C ASN A 129 14.82 -21.92 0.89
N GLY A 130 15.35 -22.85 1.66
CA GLY A 130 15.21 -24.30 1.42
C GLY A 130 13.75 -24.73 1.37
N LEU A 131 12.95 -24.32 2.36
CA LEU A 131 11.50 -24.59 2.40
C LEU A 131 10.76 -23.96 1.21
N TYR A 132 11.16 -22.76 0.80
CA TYR A 132 10.60 -22.12 -0.39
C TYR A 132 10.92 -22.92 -1.66
N GLN A 133 12.17 -23.34 -1.84
CA GLN A 133 12.61 -24.10 -3.01
C GLN A 133 12.00 -25.50 -3.08
N SER A 134 11.72 -26.14 -1.94
CA SER A 134 11.03 -27.44 -1.88
C SER A 134 9.50 -27.33 -2.06
N GLY A 135 8.94 -26.12 -2.00
CA GLY A 135 7.48 -25.89 -2.01
C GLY A 135 6.79 -26.18 -0.68
N GLU A 136 7.56 -26.47 0.38
CA GLU A 136 7.07 -26.74 1.72
C GLU A 136 6.77 -25.46 2.51
N LEU A 137 7.21 -24.30 2.02
CA LEU A 137 6.82 -23.00 2.54
C LEU A 137 5.39 -22.64 2.11
N ASN A 138 4.43 -23.39 2.65
CA ASN A 138 3.00 -23.23 2.48
C ASN A 138 2.33 -23.06 3.86
N ASN A 139 1.16 -22.41 3.90
CA ASN A 139 0.41 -22.10 5.13
C ASN A 139 1.18 -21.26 6.16
N PHE A 140 1.08 -19.94 6.03
CA PHE A 140 1.70 -19.01 6.97
C PHE A 140 0.83 -18.78 8.21
N GLU A 141 1.49 -18.69 9.37
CA GLU A 141 1.00 -17.83 10.43
C GLU A 141 1.13 -16.36 9.97
N TYR A 142 0.18 -15.52 10.37
CA TYR A 142 0.17 -14.10 10.02
C TYR A 142 0.21 -13.24 11.27
N THR A 143 1.00 -12.18 11.20
CA THR A 143 0.88 -11.06 12.12
C THR A 143 -0.02 -10.01 11.49
N GLU A 144 -1.00 -9.53 12.25
CA GLU A 144 -1.97 -8.55 11.77
C GLU A 144 -1.68 -7.17 12.37
N ASN A 145 -1.71 -6.14 11.52
CA ASN A 145 -1.64 -4.75 11.91
C ASN A 145 -2.77 -3.97 11.23
N VAL A 146 -3.25 -2.91 11.87
CA VAL A 146 -4.23 -2.00 11.25
C VAL A 146 -3.53 -0.71 10.89
N ARG A 147 -3.61 -0.32 9.61
CA ARG A 147 -3.09 0.94 9.11
C ARG A 147 -4.24 1.87 8.73
N THR A 148 -4.16 3.10 9.22
CA THR A 148 -5.13 4.16 8.91
C THR A 148 -4.60 5.03 7.78
N TRP A 149 -5.43 5.19 6.75
CA TRP A 149 -5.21 6.02 5.58
C TRP A 149 -6.19 7.19 5.58
N ARG A 150 -5.75 8.33 5.06
CA ARG A 150 -6.59 9.53 4.92
C ARG A 150 -6.68 9.88 3.45
N VAL A 151 -7.90 9.95 2.94
CA VAL A 151 -8.18 10.31 1.55
C VAL A 151 -8.81 11.70 1.54
N LEU A 152 -8.09 12.65 0.95
CA LEU A 152 -8.49 14.03 0.74
C LEU A 152 -9.21 14.17 -0.61
N PRO A 153 -9.88 15.30 -0.87
CA PRO A 153 -10.53 15.53 -2.17
C PRO A 153 -9.58 15.44 -3.37
N ASP A 154 -8.28 15.69 -3.16
CA ASP A 154 -7.25 15.69 -4.20
C ASP A 154 -6.32 14.46 -4.18
N GLY A 155 -6.53 13.46 -3.31
CA GLY A 155 -5.77 12.21 -3.28
C GLY A 155 -5.52 11.64 -1.88
N ILE A 156 -4.71 10.58 -1.80
CA ILE A 156 -4.31 9.96 -0.52
C ILE A 156 -3.27 10.84 0.17
N ASP A 157 -3.51 11.23 1.42
CA ASP A 157 -2.48 11.86 2.26
C ASP A 157 -1.44 10.80 2.66
N PRO A 158 -0.18 10.89 2.18
CA PRO A 158 0.87 9.94 2.53
C PRO A 158 1.33 10.06 3.99
N GLN A 159 0.86 11.07 4.73
CA GLN A 159 1.20 11.32 6.14
C GLN A 159 2.73 11.40 6.37
N LEU A 160 3.45 12.00 5.42
CA LEU A 160 4.90 12.17 5.48
C LEU A 160 5.31 13.00 6.70
N THR A 161 6.33 12.52 7.40
CA THR A 161 6.99 13.30 8.45
C THR A 161 7.72 14.51 7.86
N SER A 162 8.03 15.52 8.68
CA SER A 162 8.80 16.69 8.23
C SER A 162 10.14 16.30 7.59
N ARG A 163 10.80 15.23 8.09
CA ARG A 163 12.04 14.75 7.51
C ARG A 163 11.83 14.13 6.13
N GLN A 164 10.76 13.35 5.94
CA GLN A 164 10.44 12.77 4.63
C GLN A 164 10.04 13.84 3.62
N LEU A 165 9.33 14.89 4.05
CA LEU A 165 9.03 16.04 3.18
C LEU A 165 10.30 16.76 2.74
N GLN A 166 11.26 16.96 3.64
CA GLN A 166 12.55 17.53 3.25
C GLN A 166 13.27 16.64 2.23
N LEU A 167 13.37 15.34 2.49
CA LEU A 167 14.03 14.38 1.60
C LEU A 167 13.34 14.30 0.23
N CYS A 168 12.02 14.42 0.17
CA CYS A 168 11.30 14.38 -1.10
C CYS A 168 11.55 15.62 -1.97
N ALA A 169 11.85 16.76 -1.35
CA ALA A 169 12.04 18.05 -2.04
C ALA A 169 13.47 18.27 -2.57
N GLU A 170 14.47 17.62 -1.95
CA GLU A 170 15.90 17.75 -2.27
C GLU A 170 16.27 17.30 -3.69
#